data_AF-A0A2N2NQ78-F1
#
_entry.id   AF-A0A2N2NQ78-F1
#
_cell.length_a   1.000
_cell.length_b   1.000
_cell.length_c   1.000
_cell.angle_alpha   90.00
_cell.angle_beta   90.00
_cell.angle_gamma   90.00
#
_symmetry.space_group_name_H-M   'P 1'
#
loop_
_entity.id
_entity.type
_entity.pdbx_description
1 polymer ?
#
loop_
_entity_poly.entity_id
_entity_poly.type
_entity_poly.pdbx_seq_one_letter_code
_entity_poly.pdbx_strand_id
1 'polypeptide(L)'
;MKRLAIIINQDEFVLHGSGSALALRGCQRHPSQRLPSGLSLEKLDLIVQGTATQTRALISQLQMLVERMRLGHSAWLALQPDDSAAVYHSRLYAADFNWILGSVQAKGIGIRLELQRQDFWQLPWQPLALNNSHGSAVTDGLQIDNRADGNGQNWCWIAGEGLLGDLPALVRLQLQHDLNPVESLNQILVGWGSAVATPLAVLEGESADSLLNFGVVMNSSCHAGAYGLVQWDNPDAIRVLSWVLPGSAFAGIAGRQVRPLVRLVNPVGLRPETWLSWKLYHGSLVFQSGTQLLSLERELQLLPMICLPTLSNADVPWSDLRLDLYAHNRNAGTTHLALDAVFLFYTDGWRQFAALPDGELAFGQTLIDAVDQQQPYIHLAQTQKNQHAYQGIGNGLWLLPGQDHVLQMLVDVGISMPLGMNYHIQLEYQPRRRMLP
;
A
#
# COMPACT_ATOMS: atom_id res chain seq x y z
N MET A 1 22.17 2.94 25.12
CA MET A 1 20.85 3.54 25.37
C MET A 1 21.04 4.94 25.94
N LYS A 2 20.64 5.97 25.20
CA LYS A 2 20.71 7.38 25.62
C LYS A 2 19.46 7.81 26.36
N ARG A 3 18.29 7.42 25.86
CA ARG A 3 17.00 7.84 26.39
C ARG A 3 15.96 6.74 26.27
N LEU A 4 15.15 6.59 27.30
CA LEU A 4 13.97 5.71 27.31
C LEU A 4 12.82 6.45 27.98
N ALA A 5 11.66 6.51 27.33
CA ALA A 5 10.49 7.19 27.85
C ALA A 5 9.20 6.47 27.46
N ILE A 6 8.16 6.65 28.26
CA ILE A 6 6.79 6.27 27.91
C ILE A 6 6.02 7.55 27.59
N ILE A 7 5.45 7.61 26.40
CA ILE A 7 4.66 8.73 25.91
C ILE A 7 3.19 8.33 25.95
N ILE A 8 2.34 9.12 26.62
CA ILE A 8 0.89 8.95 26.62
C ILE A 8 0.27 10.28 26.21
N ASN A 9 -0.37 10.32 25.05
CA ASN A 9 -0.83 11.57 24.42
C ASN A 9 0.31 12.59 24.29
N GLN A 10 0.24 13.71 25.02
CA GLN A 10 1.25 14.77 25.06
C GLN A 10 2.19 14.65 26.27
N ASP A 11 1.89 13.74 27.20
CA ASP A 11 2.67 13.58 28.42
C ASP A 11 3.80 12.58 28.18
N GLU A 12 4.95 12.85 28.79
CA GLU A 12 6.13 12.01 28.68
C GLU A 12 6.68 11.66 30.06
N PHE A 13 6.90 10.36 30.27
CA PHE A 13 7.49 9.81 31.47
C PHE A 13 8.87 9.21 31.15
N VAL A 14 9.93 9.94 31.47
CA VAL A 14 11.31 9.55 31.15
C VAL A 14 11.85 8.55 32.17
N LEU A 15 12.13 7.34 31.71
CA LEU A 15 12.68 6.23 32.49
C LEU A 15 14.22 6.24 32.54
N HIS A 16 14.86 6.82 31.52
CA HIS A 16 16.31 6.94 31.44
C HIS A 16 16.70 8.14 30.57
N GLY A 17 17.79 8.81 30.94
CA GLY A 17 18.31 9.99 30.23
C GLY A 17 17.85 11.32 30.84
N SER A 18 18.00 12.41 30.09
CA SER A 18 17.62 13.75 30.51
C SER A 18 16.10 13.86 30.70
N GLY A 19 15.69 14.47 31.82
CA GLY A 19 14.28 14.61 32.20
C GLY A 19 13.73 13.46 33.05
N SER A 20 14.57 12.48 33.44
CA SER A 20 14.16 11.44 34.39
C SER A 20 13.81 12.01 35.78
N ALA A 21 12.84 11.39 36.44
CA ALA A 21 12.42 11.79 37.78
C ALA A 21 13.59 11.73 38.78
N LEU A 22 13.67 12.67 39.72
CA LEU A 22 14.79 12.76 40.68
C LEU A 22 15.01 11.49 41.52
N ALA A 23 13.93 10.74 41.78
CA ALA A 23 13.99 9.48 42.50
C ALA A 23 14.57 8.33 41.66
N LEU A 24 14.58 8.45 40.33
CA LEU A 24 14.98 7.39 39.41
C LEU A 24 16.46 7.53 39.07
N ARG A 25 17.29 6.63 39.58
CA ARG A 25 18.75 6.64 39.35
C ARG A 25 19.19 5.80 38.18
N GLY A 26 18.38 4.84 37.79
CA GLY A 26 18.70 3.95 36.69
C GLY A 26 17.48 3.18 36.22
N CYS A 27 17.58 2.70 34.99
CA CYS A 27 16.62 1.79 34.39
C CYS A 27 17.43 0.75 33.62
N GLN A 28 17.32 -0.50 34.03
CA GLN A 28 17.91 -1.63 33.34
C GLN A 28 16.85 -2.28 32.46
N ARG A 29 17.08 -2.27 31.16
CA ARG A 29 16.24 -2.94 30.17
C ARG A 29 16.67 -4.40 30.04
N HIS A 30 15.73 -5.33 30.15
CA HIS A 30 15.96 -6.75 29.88
C HIS A 30 15.62 -7.10 28.43
N PRO A 31 16.18 -8.20 27.88
CA PRO A 31 15.75 -8.72 26.59
C PRO A 31 14.23 -8.95 26.57
N SER A 32 13.56 -8.48 25.53
CA SER A 32 12.12 -8.66 25.38
C SER A 32 11.76 -10.12 25.12
N GLN A 33 10.64 -10.57 25.68
CA GLN A 33 10.11 -11.92 25.49
C GLN A 33 8.88 -11.86 24.58
N ARG A 34 8.86 -12.66 23.51
CA ARG A 34 7.68 -12.79 22.65
C ARG A 34 6.56 -13.55 23.37
N LEU A 35 5.36 -12.98 23.34
CA LEU A 35 4.16 -13.57 23.95
C LEU A 35 3.36 -14.40 22.91
N PRO A 36 2.57 -15.39 23.34
CA PRO A 36 1.68 -16.15 22.46
C PRO A 36 0.66 -15.29 21.70
N SER A 37 0.33 -14.11 22.23
CA SER A 37 -0.54 -13.11 21.59
C SER A 37 0.09 -12.44 20.37
N GLY A 38 1.38 -12.67 20.09
CA GLY A 38 2.14 -11.95 19.07
C GLY A 38 2.65 -10.58 19.50
N LEU A 39 2.46 -10.20 20.78
CA LEU A 39 3.07 -9.02 21.40
C LEU A 39 4.45 -9.35 21.99
N SER A 40 5.19 -8.31 22.35
CA SER A 40 6.46 -8.40 23.07
C SER A 40 6.27 -7.94 24.52
N LEU A 41 6.73 -8.73 25.49
CA LEU A 41 6.85 -8.36 26.89
C LEU A 41 8.22 -7.71 27.12
N GLU A 42 8.18 -6.43 27.48
CA GLU A 42 9.34 -5.61 27.79
C GLU A 42 9.45 -5.47 29.32
N LYS A 43 10.60 -5.83 29.90
CA LYS A 43 10.83 -5.74 31.35
C LYS A 43 11.90 -4.72 31.66
N LEU A 44 11.56 -3.77 32.52
CA LEU A 44 12.42 -2.65 32.90
C LEU A 44 12.57 -2.62 34.43
N ASP A 45 13.80 -2.79 34.90
CA ASP A 45 14.12 -2.70 36.33
C ASP A 45 14.55 -1.27 36.66
N LEU A 46 13.68 -0.57 37.39
CA LEU A 46 13.85 0.80 37.82
C LEU A 46 14.58 0.83 39.18
N ILE A 47 15.67 1.58 39.26
CA ILE A 47 16.45 1.78 40.48
C ILE A 47 16.00 3.10 41.12
N VAL A 48 15.30 2.99 42.25
CA VAL A 48 14.69 4.15 42.93
C VAL A 48 15.52 4.52 44.16
N GLN A 49 16.05 5.75 44.18
CA GLN A 49 16.80 6.31 45.29
C GLN A 49 16.50 7.80 45.43
N GLY A 50 15.80 8.16 46.51
CA GLY A 50 15.43 9.54 46.83
C GLY A 50 14.75 9.63 48.18
N THR A 51 14.19 10.80 48.51
CA THR A 51 13.39 10.96 49.71
C THR A 51 12.08 10.16 49.62
N ALA A 52 11.43 9.91 50.76
CA ALA A 52 10.13 9.23 50.78
C ALA A 52 9.09 9.95 49.91
N THR A 53 9.10 11.28 49.88
CA THR A 53 8.23 12.10 49.05
C THR A 53 8.51 11.89 47.55
N GLN A 54 9.78 11.92 47.16
CA GLN A 54 10.19 11.69 45.76
C GLN A 54 9.81 10.27 45.30
N THR A 55 9.99 9.27 46.17
CA THR A 55 9.62 7.88 45.89
C THR A 55 8.12 7.70 45.73
N ARG A 56 7.30 8.29 46.62
CA ARG A 56 5.83 8.26 46.49
C ARG A 56 5.36 8.93 45.21
N ALA A 57 5.94 10.08 44.85
CA ALA A 57 5.59 10.77 43.62
C ALA A 57 5.86 9.90 42.38
N LEU A 58 7.01 9.22 42.33
CA LEU A 58 7.33 8.28 41.26
C LEU A 58 6.31 7.12 41.18
N ILE A 59 5.95 6.53 42.32
CA ILE A 59 4.95 5.45 42.37
C ILE A 59 3.59 5.94 41.88
N SER A 60 3.15 7.13 42.31
CA SER A 60 1.91 7.72 41.82
C SER A 60 1.91 7.99 40.32
N GLN A 61 3.05 8.38 39.75
CA GLN A 61 3.21 8.52 38.30
C GLN A 61 3.10 7.17 37.58
N LEU A 62 3.73 6.11 38.11
CA LEU A 62 3.62 4.76 37.56
C LEU A 62 2.18 4.22 37.62
N GLN A 63 1.47 4.44 38.73
CA GLN A 63 0.07 4.07 38.87
C GLN A 63 -0.82 4.79 37.85
N MET A 64 -0.62 6.10 37.69
CA MET A 64 -1.36 6.90 36.71
C MET A 64 -1.10 6.41 35.28
N LEU A 65 0.14 6.05 34.95
CA LEU A 65 0.53 5.51 33.66
C LEU A 65 -0.23 4.22 33.34
N VAL A 66 -0.22 3.27 34.29
CA VAL A 66 -0.94 1.99 34.15
C VAL A 66 -2.44 2.20 33.99
N GLU A 67 -3.05 3.06 34.81
CA GLU A 67 -4.49 3.33 34.73
C GLU A 67 -4.88 4.00 33.41
N ARG A 68 -4.07 4.94 32.89
CA ARG A 68 -4.35 5.57 31.59
C ARG A 68 -4.33 4.57 30.45
N MET A 69 -3.36 3.66 30.45
CA MET A 69 -3.33 2.57 29.47
C MET A 69 -4.53 1.63 29.61
N ARG A 70 -4.93 1.29 30.85
CA ARG A 70 -6.13 0.48 31.13
C ARG A 70 -7.42 1.16 30.62
N LEU A 71 -7.48 2.49 30.66
CA LEU A 71 -8.57 3.30 30.11
C LEU A 71 -8.50 3.47 28.58
N GLY A 72 -7.54 2.84 27.90
CA GLY A 72 -7.43 2.84 26.44
C GLY A 72 -6.70 4.05 25.83
N HIS A 73 -5.97 4.83 26.63
CA HIS A 73 -5.18 5.94 26.09
C HIS A 73 -4.05 5.40 25.20
N SER A 74 -3.77 6.11 24.09
CA SER A 74 -2.66 5.74 23.21
C SER A 74 -1.32 5.97 23.91
N ALA A 75 -0.59 4.88 24.12
CA ALA A 75 0.68 4.87 24.80
C ALA A 75 1.79 4.28 23.90
N TRP A 76 2.99 4.84 23.99
CA TRP A 76 4.15 4.44 23.20
C TRP A 76 5.39 4.37 24.08
N LEU A 77 6.22 3.35 23.86
CA LEU A 77 7.57 3.29 24.40
C LEU A 77 8.52 3.91 23.38
N ALA A 78 9.24 4.95 23.78
CA ALA A 78 10.21 5.67 22.97
C ALA A 78 11.63 5.34 23.43
N LEU A 79 12.48 4.88 22.52
CA LEU A 79 13.86 4.49 22.77
C LEU A 79 14.81 5.25 21.82
N GLN A 80 15.80 5.92 22.40
CA GLN A 80 16.93 6.49 21.67
C GLN A 80 18.21 5.73 22.06
N PRO A 81 18.80 4.93 21.15
CA PRO A 81 19.98 4.11 21.46
C PRO A 81 21.23 4.94 21.82
N ASP A 82 21.49 6.01 21.07
CA ASP A 82 22.65 6.90 21.19
C ASP A 82 22.30 8.34 20.74
N ASP A 83 23.25 9.28 20.86
CA ASP A 83 23.02 10.70 20.56
C ASP A 83 22.80 11.00 19.06
N SER A 84 23.23 10.12 18.16
CA SER A 84 23.10 10.28 16.71
C SER A 84 21.90 9.54 16.11
N ALA A 85 21.37 8.55 16.84
CA ALA A 85 20.27 7.72 16.39
C ALA A 85 18.91 8.42 16.53
N ALA A 86 18.05 8.20 15.52
CA ALA A 86 16.65 8.58 15.59
C ALA A 86 15.89 7.80 16.68
N VAL A 87 14.80 8.39 17.16
CA VAL A 87 13.97 7.80 18.22
C VAL A 87 13.06 6.72 17.66
N TYR A 88 13.19 5.51 18.19
CA TYR A 88 12.31 4.39 17.89
C TYR A 88 11.10 4.39 18.81
N HIS A 89 9.94 4.03 18.26
CA HIS A 89 8.69 3.92 19.00
C HIS A 89 8.15 2.50 18.93
N SER A 90 7.46 2.06 19.98
CA SER A 90 6.67 0.83 19.96
C SER A 90 5.39 1.04 20.75
N ARG A 91 4.24 0.69 20.16
CA ARG A 91 2.94 0.91 20.79
C ARG A 91 2.81 0.04 22.03
N LEU A 92 2.33 0.60 23.13
CA LEU A 92 2.03 -0.10 24.36
C LEU A 92 0.55 -0.46 24.42
N TYR A 93 0.25 -1.67 24.91
CA TYR A 93 -1.10 -2.20 25.06
C TYR A 93 -1.48 -2.45 26.51
N ALA A 94 -0.50 -2.85 27.35
CA ALA A 94 -0.71 -3.07 28.77
C ALA A 94 0.59 -2.80 29.54
N ALA A 95 0.45 -2.44 30.81
CA ALA A 95 1.55 -2.18 31.72
C ALA A 95 1.18 -2.69 33.11
N ASP A 96 2.16 -3.20 33.83
CA ASP A 96 2.05 -3.53 35.25
C ASP A 96 3.41 -3.28 35.93
N PHE A 97 3.43 -3.07 37.24
CA PHE A 97 4.69 -2.95 37.97
C PHE A 97 4.64 -3.57 39.36
N ASN A 98 5.76 -4.16 39.75
CA ASN A 98 5.89 -4.89 41.02
C ASN A 98 7.23 -4.58 41.70
N TRP A 99 7.28 -4.74 43.02
CA TRP A 99 8.52 -4.63 43.77
C TRP A 99 9.46 -5.80 43.45
N ILE A 100 10.74 -5.52 43.28
CA ILE A 100 11.75 -6.56 43.17
C ILE A 100 12.08 -7.05 44.58
N LEU A 101 11.72 -8.29 44.90
CA LEU A 101 12.00 -8.89 46.21
C LEU A 101 13.52 -8.90 46.50
N GLY A 102 13.90 -8.53 47.72
CA GLY A 102 15.31 -8.47 48.13
C GLY A 102 16.11 -7.30 47.52
N SER A 103 15.45 -6.39 46.80
CA SER A 103 16.12 -5.22 46.20
C SER A 103 16.39 -4.07 47.16
N VAL A 104 16.07 -4.21 48.45
CA VAL A 104 16.39 -3.20 49.49
C VAL A 104 17.90 -3.25 49.74
N GLN A 105 18.67 -2.64 48.84
CA GLN A 105 20.10 -2.51 48.95
C GLN A 105 20.44 -1.13 49.52
N ALA A 106 21.68 -0.95 49.98
CA ALA A 106 22.19 0.37 50.39
C ALA A 106 22.12 1.46 49.29
N LYS A 107 21.78 1.08 48.04
CA LYS A 107 21.75 1.94 46.85
C LYS A 107 20.34 2.27 46.33
N GLY A 108 19.26 1.75 46.92
CA GLY A 108 17.88 2.07 46.50
C GLY A 108 16.91 0.88 46.60
N ILE A 109 15.67 1.10 46.15
CA ILE A 109 14.63 0.07 46.02
C ILE A 109 14.40 -0.23 44.53
N GLY A 110 14.26 -1.50 44.17
CA GLY A 110 13.99 -1.95 42.81
C GLY A 110 12.49 -2.10 42.52
N ILE A 111 12.04 -1.50 41.42
CA ILE A 111 10.69 -1.71 40.85
C ILE A 111 10.85 -2.35 39.48
N ARG A 112 10.15 -3.45 39.20
CA ARG A 112 10.05 -4.03 37.86
C ARG A 112 8.79 -3.52 37.18
N LEU A 113 8.97 -2.81 36.07
CA LEU A 113 7.91 -2.39 35.17
C LEU A 113 7.85 -3.38 34.00
N GLU A 114 6.70 -4.01 33.81
CA GLU A 114 6.44 -4.94 32.72
C GLU A 114 5.46 -4.29 31.73
N LEU A 115 5.84 -4.19 30.46
CA LEU A 115 5.07 -3.55 29.41
C LEU A 115 4.78 -4.56 28.29
N GLN A 116 3.52 -4.69 27.89
CA GLN A 116 3.15 -5.41 26.67
C GLN A 116 3.14 -4.40 25.52
N ARG A 117 4.05 -4.59 24.57
CA ARG A 117 4.21 -3.72 23.41
C ARG A 117 4.04 -4.46 22.09
N GLN A 118 3.87 -3.71 21.02
CA GLN A 118 3.99 -4.21 19.66
C GLN A 118 5.31 -4.97 19.48
N ASP A 119 5.30 -6.09 18.75
CA ASP A 119 6.48 -6.95 18.52
C ASP A 119 7.48 -6.36 17.49
N PHE A 120 7.52 -5.04 17.38
CA PHE A 120 8.49 -4.31 16.59
C PHE A 120 8.65 -2.88 17.15
N TRP A 121 9.77 -2.28 16.77
CA TRP A 121 10.09 -0.87 16.90
C TRP A 121 9.94 -0.19 15.55
N GLN A 122 9.53 1.06 15.54
CA GLN A 122 9.35 1.83 14.32
C GLN A 122 10.02 3.20 14.42
N LEU A 123 10.63 3.66 13.32
CA LEU A 123 11.16 5.02 13.20
C LEU A 123 10.04 6.01 12.88
N PRO A 124 10.30 7.33 12.85
CA PRO A 124 9.38 8.29 12.24
C PRO A 124 9.14 7.97 10.76
N TRP A 125 8.06 8.50 10.19
CA TRP A 125 7.83 8.44 8.74
C TRP A 125 9.05 9.00 7.99
N GLN A 126 9.47 8.30 6.95
CA GLN A 126 10.57 8.67 6.07
C GLN A 126 10.05 8.75 4.64
N PRO A 127 10.41 9.78 3.87
CA PRO A 127 10.05 9.86 2.47
C PRO A 127 10.75 8.74 1.68
N LEU A 128 10.09 8.24 0.65
CA LEU A 128 10.66 7.32 -0.31
C LEU A 128 11.12 8.08 -1.56
N ALA A 129 12.31 7.75 -2.02
CA ALA A 129 12.87 8.26 -3.26
C ALA A 129 12.23 7.53 -4.46
N LEU A 130 11.46 8.26 -5.27
CA LEU A 130 10.71 7.74 -6.41
C LEU A 130 11.45 8.04 -7.72
N ASN A 131 11.35 7.12 -8.68
CA ASN A 131 12.03 7.22 -9.97
C ASN A 131 11.07 6.87 -11.12
N ASN A 132 11.03 7.72 -12.15
CA ASN A 132 10.41 7.41 -13.45
C ASN A 132 11.00 8.37 -14.52
N SER A 133 10.36 8.51 -15.68
CA SER A 133 10.81 9.42 -16.75
C SER A 133 10.78 10.90 -16.36
N HIS A 134 10.00 11.29 -15.35
CA HIS A 134 9.85 12.67 -14.90
C HIS A 134 10.87 13.06 -13.81
N GLY A 135 11.57 12.10 -13.22
CA GLY A 135 12.55 12.40 -12.19
C GLY A 135 13.25 11.18 -11.61
N SER A 136 14.39 11.42 -10.97
CA SER A 136 15.19 10.42 -10.26
C SER A 136 15.36 10.83 -8.81
N ALA A 137 15.17 9.88 -7.90
CA ALA A 137 15.21 10.05 -6.46
C ALA A 137 14.34 11.21 -5.90
N VAL A 138 13.15 11.43 -6.48
CA VAL A 138 12.23 12.49 -6.07
C VAL A 138 11.49 12.08 -4.81
N THR A 139 11.47 12.95 -3.80
CA THR A 139 10.84 12.68 -2.48
C THR A 139 9.67 13.61 -2.15
N ASP A 140 9.49 14.68 -2.93
CA ASP A 140 8.60 15.80 -2.67
C ASP A 140 7.51 15.98 -3.73
N GLY A 141 7.31 14.98 -4.59
CA GLY A 141 6.21 14.94 -5.56
C GLY A 141 6.70 14.49 -6.92
N LEU A 142 6.54 13.21 -7.25
CA LEU A 142 6.84 12.69 -8.58
C LEU A 142 5.58 12.70 -9.44
N GLN A 143 5.64 13.27 -10.64
CA GLN A 143 4.54 13.22 -11.60
C GLN A 143 4.28 11.77 -12.04
N ILE A 144 3.01 11.40 -12.07
CA ILE A 144 2.49 10.15 -12.63
C ILE A 144 1.43 10.52 -13.67
N ASP A 145 1.50 9.87 -14.83
CA ASP A 145 0.52 10.06 -15.90
C ASP A 145 -0.52 8.95 -15.89
N ASN A 146 -1.71 9.20 -16.40
CA ASN A 146 -2.78 8.21 -16.50
C ASN A 146 -2.66 7.33 -17.75
N ARG A 147 -1.43 7.01 -18.16
CA ARG A 147 -1.07 6.22 -19.36
C ARG A 147 0.30 5.57 -19.20
N ALA A 148 0.58 4.54 -19.99
CA ALA A 148 1.88 3.84 -19.97
C ALA A 148 2.34 3.53 -21.40
N ASP A 149 2.77 4.57 -22.12
CA ASP A 149 3.27 4.48 -23.49
C ASP A 149 4.38 5.54 -23.70
N GLY A 150 4.77 5.80 -24.95
CA GLY A 150 5.81 6.77 -25.26
C GLY A 150 5.54 8.22 -24.79
N ASN A 151 4.30 8.54 -24.38
CA ASN A 151 3.91 9.88 -23.95
C ASN A 151 3.75 10.02 -22.44
N GLY A 152 3.87 8.94 -21.65
CA GLY A 152 3.69 9.03 -20.21
C GLY A 152 3.84 7.72 -19.45
N GLN A 153 4.00 7.82 -18.14
CA GLN A 153 4.25 6.69 -17.24
C GLN A 153 3.32 6.72 -16.03
N ASN A 154 2.51 5.67 -15.92
CA ASN A 154 1.57 5.45 -14.82
C ASN A 154 2.19 4.74 -13.62
N TRP A 155 3.50 4.80 -13.49
CA TRP A 155 4.25 4.03 -12.51
C TRP A 155 5.49 4.76 -12.03
N CYS A 156 6.03 4.29 -10.91
CA CYS A 156 7.36 4.67 -10.44
C CYS A 156 8.07 3.49 -9.78
N TRP A 157 9.39 3.54 -9.82
CA TRP A 157 10.29 2.57 -9.20
C TRP A 157 10.91 3.13 -7.92
N ILE A 158 11.02 2.23 -6.93
CA ILE A 158 11.60 2.50 -5.62
C ILE A 158 12.73 1.50 -5.43
N ALA A 159 13.96 2.01 -5.34
CA ALA A 159 15.13 1.19 -5.10
C ALA A 159 15.08 0.56 -3.70
N GLY A 160 15.37 -0.73 -3.60
CA GLY A 160 15.43 -1.46 -2.34
C GLY A 160 16.67 -1.13 -1.51
N GLU A 161 17.74 -0.72 -2.17
CA GLU A 161 19.01 -0.35 -1.56
C GLU A 161 18.84 0.89 -0.67
N GLY A 162 19.40 0.85 0.54
CA GLY A 162 19.35 1.97 1.49
C GLY A 162 18.05 2.10 2.28
N LEU A 163 17.02 1.27 2.00
CA LEU A 163 15.81 1.22 2.81
C LEU A 163 16.11 0.68 4.22
N LEU A 164 15.63 1.40 5.24
CA LEU A 164 15.89 1.07 6.63
C LEU A 164 14.88 0.02 7.15
N GLY A 165 15.34 -0.79 8.10
CA GLY A 165 14.49 -1.76 8.81
C GLY A 165 14.80 -3.21 8.43
N ASP A 166 14.16 -4.14 9.15
CA ASP A 166 14.29 -5.59 8.96
C ASP A 166 12.92 -6.29 8.90
N LEU A 167 11.83 -5.52 8.95
CA LEU A 167 10.45 -6.02 8.89
C LEU A 167 9.64 -5.26 7.82
N PRO A 168 8.59 -5.89 7.27
CA PRO A 168 7.64 -5.22 6.38
C PRO A 168 7.04 -3.96 7.04
N ALA A 169 7.12 -2.84 6.33
CA ALA A 169 6.64 -1.54 6.76
C ALA A 169 5.44 -1.10 5.93
N LEU A 170 4.47 -0.42 6.55
CA LEU A 170 3.38 0.21 5.82
C LEU A 170 3.91 1.40 5.01
N VAL A 171 3.37 1.58 3.83
CA VAL A 171 3.59 2.76 2.99
C VAL A 171 2.33 3.63 3.01
N ARG A 172 2.53 4.93 3.22
CA ARG A 172 1.54 5.97 3.09
C ARG A 172 1.70 6.63 1.73
N LEU A 173 0.60 6.79 1.02
CA LEU A 173 0.51 7.52 -0.23
C LEU A 173 -0.12 8.88 0.01
N GLN A 174 0.47 9.91 -0.59
CA GLN A 174 -0.14 11.23 -0.75
C GLN A 174 -0.26 11.51 -2.25
N LEU A 175 -1.46 11.83 -2.72
CA LEU A 175 -1.73 12.19 -4.12
C LEU A 175 -2.18 13.65 -4.15
N GLN A 176 -1.45 14.48 -4.89
CA GLN A 176 -1.76 15.88 -5.13
C GLN A 176 -2.34 16.03 -6.52
N HIS A 177 -3.55 16.58 -6.61
CA HIS A 177 -4.22 16.83 -7.88
C HIS A 177 -4.01 18.28 -8.29
N ASP A 178 -2.87 18.58 -8.91
CA ASP A 178 -2.35 19.94 -9.09
C ASP A 178 -1.88 20.27 -10.52
N LEU A 179 -2.01 19.32 -11.44
CA LEU A 179 -1.59 19.51 -12.84
C LEU A 179 -2.75 19.68 -13.82
N ASN A 180 -3.94 19.14 -13.52
CA ASN A 180 -5.11 19.23 -14.40
C ASN A 180 -6.31 19.90 -13.69
N PRO A 181 -6.64 21.16 -14.00
CA PRO A 181 -7.69 21.89 -13.28
C PRO A 181 -9.12 21.55 -13.72
N VAL A 182 -9.30 20.76 -14.78
CA VAL A 182 -10.60 20.60 -15.45
C VAL A 182 -11.44 19.49 -14.82
N GLU A 183 -10.81 18.39 -14.42
CA GLU A 183 -11.50 17.18 -14.00
C GLU A 183 -11.26 16.90 -12.52
N SER A 184 -12.27 16.42 -11.80
CA SER A 184 -12.09 15.92 -10.43
C SER A 184 -11.90 14.41 -10.46
N LEU A 185 -10.98 13.89 -9.63
CA LEU A 185 -10.78 12.44 -9.55
C LEU A 185 -11.91 11.77 -8.77
N ASN A 186 -12.32 10.58 -9.20
CA ASN A 186 -13.38 9.82 -8.56
C ASN A 186 -12.91 8.43 -8.07
N GLN A 187 -12.22 7.68 -8.93
CA GLN A 187 -11.61 6.41 -8.56
C GLN A 187 -10.11 6.46 -8.78
N ILE A 188 -9.34 6.00 -7.79
CA ILE A 188 -7.88 5.91 -7.85
C ILE A 188 -7.50 4.47 -7.52
N LEU A 189 -6.77 3.82 -8.41
CA LEU A 189 -6.40 2.41 -8.34
C LEU A 189 -4.89 2.29 -8.28
N VAL A 190 -4.37 1.58 -7.28
CA VAL A 190 -2.94 1.47 -7.00
C VAL A 190 -2.53 0.01 -6.87
N GLY A 191 -1.63 -0.43 -7.74
CA GLY A 191 -0.95 -1.72 -7.71
C GLY A 191 0.45 -1.58 -7.15
N TRP A 192 0.93 -2.63 -6.48
CA TRP A 192 2.24 -2.66 -5.86
C TRP A 192 2.93 -3.99 -6.13
N GLY A 193 4.11 -3.92 -6.73
CA GLY A 193 4.99 -5.06 -6.96
C GLY A 193 6.20 -4.99 -6.06
N SER A 194 6.57 -6.12 -5.45
CA SER A 194 7.77 -6.29 -4.62
C SER A 194 8.78 -7.19 -5.31
N ALA A 195 10.07 -6.93 -5.11
CA ALA A 195 11.17 -7.61 -5.81
C ALA A 195 11.02 -7.56 -7.35
N VAL A 196 10.58 -6.41 -7.86
CA VAL A 196 10.46 -6.11 -9.29
C VAL A 196 10.94 -4.69 -9.54
N ALA A 197 11.55 -4.45 -10.70
CA ALA A 197 12.11 -3.15 -11.07
C ALA A 197 11.31 -2.41 -12.16
N THR A 198 10.44 -3.12 -12.89
CA THR A 198 9.65 -2.56 -13.99
C THR A 198 8.18 -3.01 -13.90
N PRO A 199 7.24 -2.20 -14.40
CA PRO A 199 5.85 -2.65 -14.56
C PRO A 199 5.76 -3.75 -15.64
N LEU A 200 4.61 -4.42 -15.70
CA LEU A 200 4.26 -5.28 -16.82
C LEU A 200 3.84 -4.43 -18.03
N ALA A 201 4.10 -4.95 -19.23
CA ALA A 201 3.66 -4.32 -20.47
C ALA A 201 2.13 -4.21 -20.52
N VAL A 202 1.62 -3.10 -21.05
CA VAL A 202 0.21 -2.92 -21.35
C VAL A 202 -0.16 -3.81 -22.54
N LEU A 203 -1.32 -4.47 -22.47
CA LEU A 203 -1.86 -5.19 -23.62
C LEU A 203 -2.79 -4.26 -24.38
N GLU A 204 -2.32 -3.80 -25.54
CA GLU A 204 -3.07 -2.95 -26.46
C GLU A 204 -4.17 -3.76 -27.17
N GLY A 205 -5.35 -3.17 -27.32
CA GLY A 205 -6.49 -3.83 -27.95
C GLY A 205 -6.32 -4.03 -29.46
N GLU A 206 -5.66 -3.08 -30.12
CA GLU A 206 -5.30 -3.15 -31.54
C GLU A 206 -4.23 -4.19 -31.85
N SER A 207 -3.43 -4.56 -30.85
CA SER A 207 -2.37 -5.57 -30.95
C SER A 207 -2.87 -6.98 -30.59
N ALA A 208 -4.17 -7.15 -30.36
CA ALA A 208 -4.79 -8.43 -30.03
C ALA A 208 -5.12 -9.26 -31.27
N ASP A 209 -5.11 -10.59 -31.11
CA ASP A 209 -5.62 -11.52 -32.10
C ASP A 209 -7.10 -11.86 -31.85
N SER A 210 -7.88 -11.98 -32.92
CA SER A 210 -9.28 -12.46 -32.87
C SER A 210 -9.61 -13.34 -34.07
N LEU A 211 -10.51 -14.32 -33.86
CA LEU A 211 -11.11 -15.12 -34.94
C LEU A 211 -12.51 -14.62 -35.32
N LEU A 212 -12.98 -13.54 -34.68
CA LEU A 212 -14.27 -12.92 -34.93
C LEU A 212 -14.13 -11.74 -35.89
N ASN A 213 -15.23 -11.02 -36.12
CA ASN A 213 -15.16 -9.76 -36.86
C ASN A 213 -14.41 -8.73 -36.00
N PHE A 214 -13.13 -8.52 -36.33
CA PHE A 214 -12.20 -7.67 -35.60
C PHE A 214 -11.53 -6.66 -36.52
N GLY A 215 -11.36 -5.43 -36.05
CA GLY A 215 -10.63 -4.39 -36.74
C GLY A 215 -9.98 -3.41 -35.78
N VAL A 216 -8.89 -2.81 -36.25
CA VAL A 216 -8.20 -1.72 -35.55
C VAL A 216 -8.80 -0.39 -35.98
N VAL A 217 -9.12 0.46 -35.01
CA VAL A 217 -9.67 1.80 -35.25
C VAL A 217 -8.73 2.85 -34.67
N MET A 218 -8.21 3.72 -35.54
CA MET A 218 -7.32 4.81 -35.13
C MET A 218 -8.09 5.86 -34.31
N ASN A 219 -7.54 6.24 -33.16
CA ASN A 219 -8.10 7.26 -32.27
C ASN A 219 -7.01 7.85 -31.37
N SER A 220 -6.68 9.13 -31.54
CA SER A 220 -5.63 9.80 -30.76
C SER A 220 -5.92 9.92 -29.25
N SER A 221 -7.17 9.71 -28.84
CA SER A 221 -7.58 9.67 -27.42
C SER A 221 -7.44 8.28 -26.79
N CYS A 222 -6.89 7.32 -27.52
CA CYS A 222 -6.62 5.95 -27.07
C CYS A 222 -5.14 5.76 -26.72
N HIS A 223 -4.85 4.75 -25.89
CA HIS A 223 -3.50 4.33 -25.56
C HIS A 223 -2.84 3.87 -26.86
N ALA A 224 -1.58 4.27 -27.07
CA ALA A 224 -0.86 4.08 -28.34
C ALA A 224 -1.54 4.61 -29.64
N GLY A 225 -2.70 5.27 -29.54
CA GLY A 225 -3.37 5.97 -30.65
C GLY A 225 -4.37 5.14 -31.46
N ALA A 226 -4.73 3.94 -31.01
CA ALA A 226 -5.75 3.10 -31.64
C ALA A 226 -6.48 2.23 -30.60
N TYR A 227 -7.54 1.53 -31.02
CA TYR A 227 -8.19 0.51 -30.20
C TYR A 227 -8.64 -0.67 -31.06
N GLY A 228 -8.84 -1.82 -30.40
CA GLY A 228 -9.39 -3.02 -31.02
C GLY A 228 -10.93 -3.04 -30.93
N LEU A 229 -11.61 -3.21 -32.05
CA LEU A 229 -13.06 -3.38 -32.12
C LEU A 229 -13.40 -4.80 -32.55
N VAL A 230 -14.00 -5.58 -31.65
CA VAL A 230 -14.48 -6.95 -31.93
C VAL A 230 -16.00 -7.03 -31.85
N GLN A 231 -16.60 -7.81 -32.75
CA GLN A 231 -18.05 -7.99 -32.83
C GLN A 231 -18.43 -9.47 -32.85
N TRP A 232 -19.50 -9.83 -32.13
CA TRP A 232 -20.04 -11.20 -32.10
C TRP A 232 -21.54 -11.22 -31.80
N ASP A 233 -22.24 -12.27 -32.23
CA ASP A 233 -23.70 -12.40 -32.06
C ASP A 233 -24.12 -13.52 -31.08
N ASN A 234 -23.20 -14.45 -30.78
CA ASN A 234 -23.47 -15.64 -29.98
C ASN A 234 -23.56 -15.29 -28.47
N PRO A 235 -24.61 -15.73 -27.74
CA PRO A 235 -24.66 -15.59 -26.29
C PRO A 235 -23.63 -16.47 -25.53
N ASP A 236 -23.21 -17.59 -26.11
CA ASP A 236 -22.27 -18.52 -25.47
C ASP A 236 -20.90 -17.88 -25.23
N ALA A 237 -20.20 -18.37 -24.20
CA ALA A 237 -18.85 -17.93 -23.89
C ALA A 237 -17.88 -18.20 -25.05
N ILE A 238 -17.41 -17.13 -25.68
CA ILE A 238 -16.54 -17.17 -26.85
C ILE A 238 -15.28 -16.35 -26.60
N ARG A 239 -14.15 -16.80 -27.18
CA ARG A 239 -12.91 -16.02 -27.16
C ARG A 239 -13.06 -14.82 -28.08
N VAL A 240 -12.93 -13.62 -27.52
CA VAL A 240 -13.05 -12.36 -28.27
C VAL A 240 -11.70 -11.78 -28.65
N LEU A 241 -10.70 -11.85 -27.76
CA LEU A 241 -9.36 -11.30 -27.98
C LEU A 241 -8.31 -12.24 -27.36
N SER A 242 -7.08 -12.21 -27.88
CA SER A 242 -5.96 -13.04 -27.43
C SER A 242 -4.65 -12.27 -27.52
N TRP A 243 -3.78 -12.44 -26.54
CA TRP A 243 -2.43 -11.89 -26.53
C TRP A 243 -1.40 -12.99 -26.22
N VAL A 244 -0.22 -12.87 -26.84
CA VAL A 244 0.96 -13.63 -26.46
C VAL A 244 1.73 -12.83 -25.42
N LEU A 245 1.95 -13.42 -24.25
CA LEU A 245 2.74 -12.84 -23.17
C LEU A 245 4.14 -13.46 -23.21
N PRO A 246 5.21 -12.67 -23.42
CA PRO A 246 6.56 -13.20 -23.48
C PRO A 246 6.96 -13.91 -22.18
N GLY A 247 7.34 -15.18 -22.25
CA GLY A 247 7.63 -15.98 -21.06
C GLY A 247 8.75 -15.39 -20.20
N SER A 248 9.73 -14.74 -20.82
CA SER A 248 10.84 -14.03 -20.16
C SER A 248 10.37 -12.88 -19.26
N ALA A 249 9.31 -12.16 -19.65
CA ALA A 249 8.79 -11.03 -18.87
C ALA A 249 8.01 -11.48 -17.63
N PHE A 250 7.46 -12.70 -17.64
CA PHE A 250 6.62 -13.20 -16.56
C PHE A 250 7.33 -14.22 -15.66
N ALA A 251 8.48 -14.77 -16.07
CA ALA A 251 9.20 -15.80 -15.31
C ALA A 251 9.55 -15.37 -13.87
N GLY A 252 9.95 -14.11 -13.68
CA GLY A 252 10.30 -13.55 -12.35
C GLY A 252 9.11 -13.38 -11.39
N ILE A 253 7.88 -13.52 -11.91
CA ILE A 253 6.64 -13.39 -11.14
C ILE A 253 5.77 -14.65 -11.23
N ALA A 254 6.38 -15.80 -11.54
CA ALA A 254 5.68 -17.08 -11.54
C ALA A 254 5.00 -17.36 -10.19
N GLY A 255 3.79 -17.92 -10.24
CA GLY A 255 2.93 -18.16 -9.07
C GLY A 255 2.28 -16.92 -8.45
N ARG A 256 2.60 -15.71 -8.94
CA ARG A 256 1.97 -14.47 -8.46
C ARG A 256 0.64 -14.21 -9.16
N GLN A 257 -0.11 -13.26 -8.59
CA GLN A 257 -1.34 -12.76 -9.17
C GLN A 257 -1.08 -11.40 -9.83
N VAL A 258 -1.82 -11.14 -10.90
CA VAL A 258 -1.89 -9.82 -11.54
C VAL A 258 -3.35 -9.42 -11.67
N ARG A 259 -3.62 -8.11 -11.58
CA ARG A 259 -4.96 -7.55 -11.69
C ARG A 259 -5.09 -6.79 -13.00
N PRO A 260 -5.93 -7.24 -13.94
CA PRO A 260 -6.19 -6.51 -15.17
C PRO A 260 -7.14 -5.34 -14.92
N LEU A 261 -6.72 -4.15 -15.34
CA LEU A 261 -7.57 -2.96 -15.45
C LEU A 261 -7.79 -2.70 -16.94
N VAL A 262 -9.02 -2.80 -17.41
CA VAL A 262 -9.36 -2.67 -18.84
C VAL A 262 -9.94 -1.29 -19.10
N ARG A 263 -9.36 -0.56 -20.05
CA ARG A 263 -9.95 0.68 -20.58
C ARG A 263 -10.78 0.35 -21.82
N LEU A 264 -12.02 0.82 -21.84
CA LEU A 264 -12.94 0.65 -22.95
C LEU A 264 -13.23 1.97 -23.64
N VAL A 265 -13.38 1.94 -24.95
CA VAL A 265 -13.81 3.09 -25.76
C VAL A 265 -15.32 2.98 -25.92
N ASN A 266 -16.11 3.87 -25.31
CA ASN A 266 -17.58 3.85 -25.34
C ASN A 266 -18.25 2.65 -24.60
N PRO A 267 -18.13 2.57 -23.27
CA PRO A 267 -18.83 1.57 -22.45
C PRO A 267 -20.36 1.66 -22.55
N VAL A 268 -20.93 2.83 -22.85
CA VAL A 268 -22.37 3.03 -23.01
C VAL A 268 -22.93 2.28 -24.23
N GLY A 269 -22.09 2.09 -25.26
CA GLY A 269 -22.44 1.31 -26.45
C GLY A 269 -22.34 -0.21 -26.26
N LEU A 270 -21.81 -0.68 -25.12
CA LEU A 270 -21.80 -2.10 -24.82
C LEU A 270 -23.23 -2.62 -24.65
N ARG A 271 -23.40 -3.88 -25.03
CA ARG A 271 -24.65 -4.56 -24.75
C ARG A 271 -24.80 -4.77 -23.23
N PRO A 272 -25.97 -4.47 -22.64
CA PRO A 272 -26.24 -4.82 -21.24
C PRO A 272 -26.05 -6.31 -20.99
N GLU A 273 -25.63 -6.67 -19.78
CA GLU A 273 -25.30 -8.06 -19.41
C GLU A 273 -24.15 -8.67 -20.24
N THR A 274 -23.19 -7.85 -20.70
CA THR A 274 -21.92 -8.34 -21.25
C THR A 274 -20.98 -8.71 -20.10
N TRP A 275 -20.53 -9.97 -20.08
CA TRP A 275 -19.63 -10.49 -19.06
C TRP A 275 -18.29 -10.89 -19.66
N LEU A 276 -17.20 -10.57 -18.97
CA LEU A 276 -15.84 -10.93 -19.36
C LEU A 276 -15.19 -11.92 -18.40
N SER A 277 -14.28 -12.74 -18.91
CA SER A 277 -13.42 -13.64 -18.12
C SER A 277 -12.11 -13.92 -18.85
N TRP A 278 -11.11 -14.36 -18.09
CA TRP A 278 -9.77 -14.66 -18.60
C TRP A 278 -9.53 -16.16 -18.64
N LYS A 279 -8.83 -16.62 -19.67
CA LYS A 279 -8.20 -17.94 -19.72
C LYS A 279 -6.73 -17.80 -20.07
N LEU A 280 -5.87 -18.41 -19.27
CA LEU A 280 -4.42 -18.40 -19.47
C LEU A 280 -3.96 -19.80 -19.87
N TYR A 281 -3.13 -19.86 -20.91
CA TYR A 281 -2.57 -21.08 -21.45
C TYR A 281 -1.04 -21.05 -21.39
N HIS A 282 -0.46 -22.20 -21.05
CA HIS A 282 0.97 -22.49 -21.15
C HIS A 282 1.08 -23.90 -21.76
N GLY A 283 0.95 -23.99 -23.08
CA GLY A 283 0.67 -25.23 -23.81
C GLY A 283 -0.78 -25.71 -23.66
N SER A 284 -1.22 -25.95 -22.42
CA SER A 284 -2.61 -26.27 -22.05
C SER A 284 -3.24 -25.16 -21.21
N LEU A 285 -4.55 -25.22 -20.97
CA LEU A 285 -5.23 -24.30 -20.03
C LEU A 285 -4.64 -24.50 -18.63
N VAL A 286 -4.10 -23.43 -18.04
CA VAL A 286 -3.50 -23.46 -16.69
C VAL A 286 -4.30 -22.63 -15.68
N PHE A 287 -5.09 -21.67 -16.16
CA PHE A 287 -5.93 -20.86 -15.29
C PHE A 287 -7.16 -20.36 -16.05
N GLN A 288 -8.28 -20.28 -15.34
CA GLN A 288 -9.51 -19.62 -15.79
C GLN A 288 -10.05 -18.79 -14.63
N SER A 289 -10.35 -17.51 -14.89
CA SER A 289 -10.92 -16.62 -13.88
C SER A 289 -12.42 -16.82 -13.70
N GLY A 290 -12.99 -16.21 -12.66
CA GLY A 290 -14.43 -15.93 -12.61
C GLY A 290 -14.86 -14.96 -13.72
N THR A 291 -16.17 -14.77 -13.84
CA THR A 291 -16.77 -13.84 -14.80
C THR A 291 -17.11 -12.51 -14.13
N GLN A 292 -16.93 -11.41 -14.84
CA GLN A 292 -17.23 -10.06 -14.37
C GLN A 292 -18.20 -9.37 -15.32
N LEU A 293 -19.29 -8.83 -14.76
CA LEU A 293 -20.21 -7.98 -15.50
C LEU A 293 -19.55 -6.63 -15.75
N LEU A 294 -19.56 -6.17 -16.99
CA LEU A 294 -19.06 -4.85 -17.34
C LEU A 294 -20.03 -3.76 -16.88
N SER A 295 -19.47 -2.67 -16.36
CA SER A 295 -20.23 -1.44 -16.16
C SER A 295 -20.38 -0.69 -17.48
N LEU A 296 -21.59 -0.21 -17.77
CA LEU A 296 -21.85 0.67 -18.92
C LEU A 296 -21.49 2.14 -18.61
N GLU A 297 -21.21 2.44 -17.35
CA GLU A 297 -21.06 3.80 -16.83
C GLU A 297 -19.60 4.20 -16.65
N ARG A 298 -18.62 3.34 -16.95
CA ARG A 298 -17.19 3.63 -16.75
C ARG A 298 -16.32 3.13 -17.89
N GLU A 299 -15.34 3.92 -18.31
CA GLU A 299 -14.33 3.46 -19.26
C GLU A 299 -13.34 2.49 -18.62
N LEU A 300 -12.95 2.72 -17.36
CA LEU A 300 -12.03 1.87 -16.63
C LEU A 300 -12.78 0.76 -15.87
N GLN A 301 -12.49 -0.48 -16.23
CA GLN A 301 -13.13 -1.69 -15.72
C GLN A 301 -12.12 -2.51 -14.93
N LEU A 302 -12.48 -2.87 -13.70
CA LEU A 302 -11.69 -3.79 -12.89
C LEU A 302 -12.13 -5.23 -13.19
N LEU A 303 -11.26 -6.00 -13.84
CA LEU A 303 -11.55 -7.40 -14.16
C LEU A 303 -10.97 -8.37 -13.11
N PRO A 304 -11.43 -9.63 -13.09
CA PRO A 304 -10.94 -10.65 -12.16
C PRO A 304 -9.43 -10.86 -12.32
N MET A 305 -8.76 -11.12 -11.20
CA MET A 305 -7.30 -11.37 -11.18
C MET A 305 -6.93 -12.59 -12.01
N ILE A 306 -5.73 -12.56 -12.57
CA ILE A 306 -5.10 -13.68 -13.28
C ILE A 306 -4.06 -14.29 -12.34
N CYS A 307 -4.17 -15.59 -12.07
CA CYS A 307 -3.13 -16.31 -11.34
C CYS A 307 -2.14 -16.89 -12.35
N LEU A 308 -0.88 -16.47 -12.26
CA LEU A 308 0.19 -17.01 -13.09
C LEU A 308 0.53 -18.43 -12.60
N PRO A 309 0.85 -19.38 -13.50
CA PRO A 309 1.23 -20.71 -13.09
C PRO A 309 2.52 -20.66 -12.26
N THR A 310 2.74 -21.66 -11.41
CA THR A 310 4.02 -21.84 -10.71
C THR A 310 5.03 -22.51 -11.63
N LEU A 311 6.29 -22.09 -11.56
CA LEU A 311 7.40 -22.81 -12.18
C LEU A 311 7.70 -24.07 -11.36
N SER A 312 7.56 -25.25 -11.97
CA SER A 312 7.95 -26.50 -11.31
C SER A 312 9.47 -26.72 -11.33
N ASN A 313 10.21 -26.11 -12.26
CA ASN A 313 11.66 -26.20 -12.39
C ASN A 313 12.25 -24.83 -12.79
N ALA A 314 13.18 -24.30 -11.99
CA ALA A 314 13.79 -22.99 -12.21
C ALA A 314 14.76 -22.95 -13.42
N ASP A 315 15.19 -24.12 -13.92
CA ASP A 315 16.22 -24.23 -14.96
C ASP A 315 15.68 -24.27 -16.40
N VAL A 316 14.35 -24.25 -16.60
CA VAL A 316 13.73 -24.24 -17.93
C VAL A 316 13.16 -22.85 -18.21
N PRO A 317 13.57 -22.18 -19.31
CA PRO A 317 12.98 -20.91 -19.71
C PRO A 317 11.47 -21.05 -19.86
N TRP A 318 10.71 -20.10 -19.31
CA TRP A 318 9.27 -20.09 -19.51
C TRP A 318 8.94 -19.89 -20.98
N SER A 319 8.14 -20.79 -21.55
CA SER A 319 7.58 -20.57 -22.87
C SER A 319 6.52 -19.48 -22.80
N ASP A 320 6.24 -18.84 -23.94
CA ASP A 320 5.26 -17.78 -23.99
C ASP A 320 3.89 -18.26 -23.52
N LEU A 321 3.23 -17.41 -22.74
CA LEU A 321 1.87 -17.65 -22.29
C LEU A 321 0.90 -17.08 -23.31
N ARG A 322 -0.27 -17.70 -23.45
CA ARG A 322 -1.38 -17.10 -24.20
C ARG A 322 -2.47 -16.68 -23.24
N LEU A 323 -2.80 -15.39 -23.24
CA LEU A 323 -3.91 -14.86 -22.47
C LEU A 323 -5.10 -14.60 -23.40
N ASP A 324 -6.18 -15.33 -23.18
CA ASP A 324 -7.43 -15.20 -23.92
C ASP A 324 -8.47 -14.45 -23.08
N LEU A 325 -9.10 -13.43 -23.67
CA LEU A 325 -10.30 -12.79 -23.15
C LEU A 325 -11.53 -13.50 -23.73
N TYR A 326 -12.41 -13.95 -22.85
CA TYR A 326 -13.70 -14.54 -23.19
C TYR A 326 -14.83 -13.59 -22.84
N ALA A 327 -15.79 -13.45 -23.74
CA ALA A 327 -17.03 -12.74 -23.50
C ALA A 327 -18.23 -13.69 -23.58
N HIS A 328 -19.27 -13.41 -22.80
CA HIS A 328 -20.58 -14.04 -22.96
C HIS A 328 -21.68 -13.03 -22.69
N ASN A 329 -22.83 -13.23 -23.32
CA ASN A 329 -24.03 -12.42 -23.16
C ASN A 329 -25.18 -13.32 -22.73
N ARG A 330 -26.09 -12.80 -21.91
CA ARG A 330 -27.26 -13.59 -21.51
C ARG A 330 -28.18 -13.94 -22.69
N ASN A 331 -28.28 -13.05 -23.67
CA ASN A 331 -29.21 -13.13 -24.78
C ASN A 331 -28.48 -13.05 -26.13
N ALA A 332 -29.06 -13.62 -27.20
CA ALA A 332 -28.49 -13.55 -28.54
C ALA A 332 -28.65 -12.15 -29.18
N GLY A 333 -27.72 -11.77 -30.05
CA GLY A 333 -27.70 -10.47 -30.73
C GLY A 333 -26.31 -9.85 -30.76
N THR A 334 -26.13 -8.89 -31.67
CA THR A 334 -24.83 -8.28 -31.92
C THR A 334 -24.33 -7.49 -30.73
N THR A 335 -23.14 -7.85 -30.28
CA THR A 335 -22.37 -7.17 -29.25
C THR A 335 -21.06 -6.69 -29.85
N HIS A 336 -20.66 -5.49 -29.46
CA HIS A 336 -19.40 -4.88 -29.84
C HIS A 336 -18.59 -4.64 -28.58
N LEU A 337 -17.29 -4.94 -28.60
CA LEU A 337 -16.34 -4.57 -27.56
C LEU A 337 -15.23 -3.75 -28.21
N ALA A 338 -15.15 -2.48 -27.81
CA ALA A 338 -14.10 -1.57 -28.21
C ALA A 338 -13.10 -1.45 -27.04
N LEU A 339 -12.04 -2.26 -27.11
CA LEU A 339 -11.02 -2.36 -26.07
C LEU A 339 -9.82 -1.51 -26.46
N ASP A 340 -9.46 -0.57 -25.60
CA ASP A 340 -8.30 0.29 -25.75
C ASP A 340 -7.05 -0.42 -25.22
N ALA A 341 -7.01 -0.66 -23.90
CA ALA A 341 -5.83 -1.17 -23.23
C ALA A 341 -6.20 -2.05 -22.04
N VAL A 342 -5.33 -3.01 -21.74
CA VAL A 342 -5.35 -3.81 -20.51
C VAL A 342 -4.06 -3.55 -19.74
N PHE A 343 -4.19 -2.84 -18.62
CA PHE A 343 -3.08 -2.61 -17.70
C PHE A 343 -2.99 -3.78 -16.71
N LEU A 344 -1.86 -4.47 -16.70
CA LEU A 344 -1.61 -5.57 -15.76
C LEU A 344 -0.91 -5.02 -14.52
N PHE A 345 -1.64 -4.93 -13.41
CA PHE A 345 -1.13 -4.41 -12.15
C PHE A 345 -0.63 -5.54 -11.26
N TYR A 346 0.52 -5.33 -10.60
CA TYR A 346 0.95 -6.19 -9.50
C TYR A 346 -0.01 -6.11 -8.31
N THR A 347 -0.11 -7.22 -7.57
CA THR A 347 -1.03 -7.34 -6.43
C THR A 347 -0.35 -7.72 -5.13
N ASP A 348 0.97 -7.58 -5.02
CA ASP A 348 1.69 -7.83 -3.76
C ASP A 348 1.21 -6.86 -2.67
N GLY A 349 0.87 -5.64 -3.08
CA GLY A 349 -0.01 -4.72 -2.35
C GLY A 349 -1.09 -4.18 -3.29
N TRP A 350 -2.22 -3.75 -2.70
CA TRP A 350 -3.33 -3.18 -3.46
C TRP A 350 -4.05 -2.14 -2.64
N ARG A 351 -4.31 -0.99 -3.26
CA ARG A 351 -5.12 0.07 -2.69
C ARG A 351 -6.02 0.66 -3.75
N GLN A 352 -7.30 0.80 -3.43
CA GLN A 352 -8.29 1.50 -4.24
C GLN A 352 -8.93 2.58 -3.37
N PHE A 353 -9.00 3.79 -3.89
CA PHE A 353 -9.77 4.87 -3.31
C PHE A 353 -11.01 5.05 -4.17
N ALA A 354 -12.17 4.72 -3.60
CA ALA A 354 -13.46 4.95 -4.23
C ALA A 354 -14.10 6.16 -3.56
N ALA A 355 -14.46 7.17 -4.34
CA ALA A 355 -15.23 8.30 -3.85
C ALA A 355 -16.54 7.83 -3.20
N LEU A 356 -16.86 8.43 -2.06
CA LEU A 356 -18.19 8.32 -1.44
C LEU A 356 -19.21 9.10 -2.29
N PRO A 357 -20.54 8.94 -2.05
CA PRO A 357 -21.53 9.82 -2.67
C PRO A 357 -21.17 11.29 -2.44
N ASP A 358 -21.18 12.09 -3.51
CA ASP A 358 -20.74 13.50 -3.55
C ASP A 358 -19.26 13.75 -3.19
N GLY A 359 -18.46 12.69 -3.11
CA GLY A 359 -17.02 12.75 -2.92
C GLY A 359 -16.29 12.90 -4.25
N GLU A 360 -15.23 13.71 -4.24
CA GLU A 360 -14.29 13.84 -5.36
C GLU A 360 -12.96 14.38 -4.83
N LEU A 361 -11.89 14.26 -5.63
CA LEU A 361 -10.66 15.00 -5.39
C LEU A 361 -10.54 16.12 -6.43
N ALA A 362 -10.88 17.33 -6.03
CA ALA A 362 -10.84 18.50 -6.89
C ALA A 362 -9.40 19.01 -7.07
N PHE A 363 -9.20 19.88 -8.06
CA PHE A 363 -7.91 20.53 -8.30
C PHE A 363 -7.42 21.32 -7.07
N GLY A 364 -6.12 21.25 -6.81
CA GLY A 364 -5.43 21.85 -5.66
C GLY A 364 -5.63 21.10 -4.34
N GLN A 365 -6.29 19.94 -4.34
CA GLN A 365 -6.49 19.11 -3.14
C GLN A 365 -5.47 17.98 -3.06
N THR A 366 -5.26 17.46 -1.84
CA THR A 366 -4.37 16.33 -1.58
C THR A 366 -5.12 15.21 -0.88
N LEU A 367 -5.13 14.02 -1.48
CA LEU A 367 -5.61 12.80 -0.84
C LEU A 367 -4.46 12.16 -0.05
N ILE A 368 -4.71 11.80 1.20
CA ILE A 368 -3.74 11.15 2.09
C ILE A 368 -4.29 9.78 2.52
N ASP A 369 -3.53 8.72 2.25
CA ASP A 369 -3.81 7.39 2.77
C ASP A 369 -3.37 7.28 4.24
N ALA A 370 -4.30 7.60 5.14
CA ALA A 370 -4.07 7.49 6.58
C ALA A 370 -4.17 6.02 7.03
N VAL A 371 -3.18 5.21 6.66
CA VAL A 371 -3.08 3.79 7.03
C VAL A 371 -3.12 3.55 8.54
N ASP A 372 -2.80 4.58 9.34
CA ASP A 372 -2.88 4.62 10.79
C ASP A 372 -4.26 5.04 11.35
N GLN A 373 -5.13 5.67 10.55
CA GLN A 373 -6.43 6.24 10.97
C GLN A 373 -7.65 5.53 10.38
N GLN A 374 -7.51 4.29 9.89
CA GLN A 374 -8.55 3.44 9.28
C GLN A 374 -9.21 3.97 7.98
N GLN A 375 -9.30 5.29 7.76
CA GLN A 375 -9.87 5.88 6.55
C GLN A 375 -8.97 6.94 5.92
N PRO A 376 -8.88 6.99 4.58
CA PRO A 376 -8.20 8.08 3.89
C PRO A 376 -8.95 9.40 4.10
N TYR A 377 -8.25 10.51 3.94
CA TYR A 377 -8.85 11.84 4.01
C TYR A 377 -8.23 12.77 2.97
N ILE A 378 -9.00 13.76 2.55
CA ILE A 378 -8.53 14.89 1.75
C ILE A 378 -8.06 15.98 2.70
N HIS A 379 -6.84 16.45 2.52
CA HIS A 379 -6.33 17.61 3.21
C HIS A 379 -6.60 18.88 2.38
N LEU A 380 -7.32 19.84 2.98
CA LEU A 380 -7.65 21.12 2.36
C LEU A 380 -6.66 22.19 2.83
N ALA A 381 -5.61 22.44 2.06
CA ALA A 381 -4.52 23.36 2.43
C ALA A 381 -5.03 24.77 2.83
N GLN A 382 -6.05 25.30 2.16
CA GLN A 382 -6.59 26.63 2.42
C GLN A 382 -7.29 26.76 3.78
N THR A 383 -7.94 25.70 4.24
CA THR A 383 -8.74 25.72 5.48
C THR A 383 -8.12 24.93 6.62
N GLN A 384 -7.04 24.17 6.34
CA GLN A 384 -6.40 23.24 7.27
C GLN A 384 -7.39 22.21 7.84
N LYS A 385 -8.45 21.89 7.09
CA LYS A 385 -9.46 20.89 7.45
C LYS A 385 -9.21 19.60 6.70
N ASN A 386 -9.60 18.50 7.33
CA ASN A 386 -9.63 17.17 6.71
C ASN A 386 -11.07 16.85 6.32
N GLN A 387 -11.27 16.32 5.12
CA GLN A 387 -12.54 15.86 4.61
C GLN A 387 -12.49 14.37 4.27
N HIS A 388 -13.45 13.60 4.76
CA HIS A 388 -13.59 12.19 4.41
C HIS A 388 -14.51 12.07 3.19
N ALA A 389 -13.92 12.00 2.01
CA ALA A 389 -14.65 11.89 0.73
C ALA A 389 -14.40 10.55 0.01
N TYR A 390 -13.53 9.70 0.57
CA TYR A 390 -13.11 8.45 -0.04
C TYR A 390 -13.20 7.29 0.94
N GLN A 391 -13.53 6.11 0.42
CA GLN A 391 -13.31 4.84 1.07
C GLN A 391 -12.03 4.19 0.53
N GLY A 392 -11.16 3.72 1.42
CA GLY A 392 -10.01 2.89 1.08
C GLY A 392 -10.38 1.40 1.05
N ILE A 393 -10.10 0.73 -0.06
CA ILE A 393 -10.31 -0.71 -0.28
C ILE A 393 -8.97 -1.38 -0.57
N GLY A 394 -8.77 -2.60 -0.07
CA GLY A 394 -7.53 -3.37 -0.25
C GLY A 394 -6.64 -3.40 0.99
N ASN A 395 -5.61 -4.23 0.94
CA ASN A 395 -4.74 -4.56 2.08
C ASN A 395 -3.68 -3.49 2.37
N GLY A 396 -3.64 -2.42 1.58
CA GLY A 396 -2.63 -1.37 1.68
C GLY A 396 -1.35 -1.71 0.92
N LEU A 397 -0.38 -0.82 1.08
CA LEU A 397 0.93 -0.89 0.43
C LEU A 397 1.97 -1.26 1.49
N TRP A 398 2.81 -2.24 1.18
CA TRP A 398 3.77 -2.81 2.12
C TRP A 398 5.16 -2.87 1.50
N LEU A 399 6.10 -2.18 2.14
CA LEU A 399 7.49 -2.15 1.74
C LEU A 399 8.28 -3.24 2.45
N LEU A 400 9.01 -4.04 1.67
CA LEU A 400 9.93 -5.06 2.15
C LEU A 400 11.37 -4.53 2.08
N PRO A 401 12.05 -4.29 3.22
CA PRO A 401 13.42 -3.76 3.20
C PRO A 401 14.37 -4.61 2.35
N GLY A 402 15.21 -3.95 1.56
CA GLY A 402 16.19 -4.60 0.68
C GLY A 402 15.64 -5.16 -0.64
N GLN A 403 14.38 -4.90 -0.98
CA GLN A 403 13.79 -5.27 -2.26
C GLN A 403 13.39 -4.04 -3.07
N ASP A 404 13.55 -4.12 -4.40
CA ASP A 404 13.00 -3.13 -5.31
C ASP A 404 11.47 -3.24 -5.36
N HIS A 405 10.81 -2.10 -5.55
CA HIS A 405 9.36 -2.05 -5.69
C HIS A 405 8.93 -1.21 -6.89
N VAL A 406 7.76 -1.54 -7.43
CA VAL A 406 7.08 -0.75 -8.46
C VAL A 406 5.68 -0.42 -7.97
N LEU A 407 5.35 0.87 -7.96
CA LEU A 407 3.98 1.34 -7.80
C LEU A 407 3.41 1.63 -9.19
N GLN A 408 2.21 1.12 -9.46
CA GLN A 408 1.42 1.45 -10.65
C GLN A 408 0.13 2.14 -10.19
N MET A 409 -0.31 3.17 -10.91
CA MET A 409 -1.52 3.92 -10.56
C MET A 409 -2.32 4.30 -11.78
N LEU A 410 -3.65 4.16 -11.73
CA LEU A 410 -4.58 4.74 -12.70
C LEU A 410 -5.69 5.47 -11.98
N VAL A 411 -6.28 6.46 -12.64
CA VAL A 411 -7.40 7.24 -12.12
C VAL A 411 -8.52 7.36 -13.15
N ASP A 412 -9.75 7.50 -12.67
CA ASP A 412 -10.88 7.91 -13.48
C ASP A 412 -11.58 9.13 -12.87
N VAL A 413 -12.41 9.78 -13.67
CA VAL A 413 -13.17 10.99 -13.32
C VAL A 413 -14.67 10.68 -13.27
N GLY A 414 -15.00 9.44 -12.86
CA GLY A 414 -16.38 8.94 -12.78
C GLY A 414 -16.72 8.07 -13.99
N ILE A 415 -16.99 8.68 -15.14
CA ILE A 415 -17.41 7.93 -16.36
C ILE A 415 -16.23 7.66 -17.29
N SER A 416 -15.31 8.60 -17.42
CA SER A 416 -14.18 8.52 -18.34
C SER A 416 -12.86 8.26 -17.61
N MET A 417 -11.91 7.69 -18.34
CA MET A 417 -10.52 7.54 -17.93
C MET A 417 -9.67 8.37 -18.90
N PRO A 418 -9.42 9.66 -18.61
CA PRO A 418 -8.69 10.52 -19.53
C PRO A 418 -7.20 10.21 -19.45
N LEU A 419 -6.60 9.79 -20.57
CA LEU A 419 -5.16 9.48 -20.64
C LEU A 419 -4.25 10.70 -20.46
N GLY A 420 -4.80 11.90 -20.65
CA GLY A 420 -4.09 13.17 -20.42
C GLY A 420 -4.08 13.63 -18.96
N MET A 421 -4.66 12.86 -18.03
CA MET A 421 -4.56 13.17 -16.60
C MET A 421 -3.16 12.91 -16.08
N ASN A 422 -2.70 13.80 -15.22
CA ASN A 422 -1.45 13.68 -14.48
C ASN A 422 -1.61 14.31 -13.09
N TYR A 423 -0.77 13.86 -12.16
CA TYR A 423 -0.82 14.25 -10.75
C TYR A 423 0.52 13.95 -10.10
N HIS A 424 0.83 14.62 -8.99
CA HIS A 424 2.01 14.31 -8.20
C HIS A 424 1.70 13.31 -7.09
N ILE A 425 2.61 12.37 -6.87
CA ILE A 425 2.56 11.48 -5.71
C ILE A 425 3.79 11.64 -4.82
N GLN A 426 3.57 11.46 -3.52
CA GLN A 426 4.61 11.28 -2.53
C GLN A 426 4.33 9.99 -1.77
N LEU A 427 5.39 9.22 -1.48
CA LEU A 427 5.29 8.05 -0.63
C LEU A 427 6.15 8.23 0.60
N GLU A 428 5.63 7.77 1.73
CA GLU A 428 6.37 7.69 2.98
C GLU A 428 6.24 6.27 3.52
N TYR A 429 7.25 5.80 4.24
CA TYR A 429 7.19 4.53 4.96
C TYR A 429 7.71 4.72 6.38
N GLN A 430 7.34 3.78 7.24
CA GLN A 430 7.78 3.78 8.61
C GLN A 430 8.71 2.59 8.87
N PRO A 431 10.05 2.76 8.81
CA PRO A 431 11.00 1.65 8.98
C PRO A 431 10.74 0.88 10.27
N ARG A 432 10.70 -0.45 10.18
CA ARG A 432 10.46 -1.33 11.34
C ARG A 432 11.66 -2.21 11.65
N ARG A 433 11.94 -2.37 12.94
CA ARG A 433 12.97 -3.28 13.47
C ARG A 433 12.38 -4.22 14.50
N ARG A 434 12.67 -5.52 14.44
CA ARG A 434 12.20 -6.45 15.48
C ARG A 434 12.89 -6.21 16.81
N MET A 435 14.21 -6.14 16.77
CA MET A 435 15.06 -5.98 17.95
C MET A 435 15.92 -4.73 17.81
N LEU A 436 16.08 -4.02 18.93
CA LEU A 436 17.07 -2.96 19.08
C LEU A 436 18.10 -3.42 20.12
N PRO A 437 19.40 -3.17 19.86
CA PRO A 437 20.47 -3.54 20.77
C PRO A 437 20.37 -2.82 22.12
#